data_AF-X1TWC9-F1
#
_entry.id   AF-X1TWC9-F1
#
_cell.length_a   1.000
_cell.length_b   1.000
_cell.length_c   1.000
_cell.angle_alpha   90.00
_cell.angle_beta   90.00
_cell.angle_gamma   90.00
#
_symmetry.space_group_name_H-M   'P 1'
#
loop_
_entity.id
_entity.type
_entity.pdbx_description
1 polymer ?
#
loop_
_entity_poly.entity_id
_entity_poly.type
_entity_poly.pdbx_seq_one_letter_code
_entity_poly.pdbx_strand_id
1 'polypeptide(L)'
;QTDHHEVIIGPRDFIDLSEKVIWHLDQPIADAVLTAYFRLAQFAACEVKMVLTGEGGDELFAGYARYAGEQFAPLFQRIPRHLKSLLLTTSTFLPGFRAPKQALHALSQKDEVSRFTNWHPLFNSARMGDLVSDNLKDELNGSWLRNRAIEQCLDRTDAIESLHRFLYVDTKLWLPDDLLTRGDKLTMAASLEARVPLLDSKLVEFVASLDPNLKIKKLKRKYLMKKVSQKWLPNKIVNQNKKGFPMPVSMWMRNEAR
;
A
#
# COMPACT_ATOMS: atom_id res chain seq x y z
N GLN A 1 -14.16 26.02 -8.68
CA GLN A 1 -15.36 25.86 -7.85
C GLN A 1 -15.86 24.44 -8.06
N THR A 2 -16.22 23.72 -7.01
CA THR A 2 -16.76 22.35 -7.07
C THR A 2 -18.11 22.35 -6.38
N ASP A 3 -19.04 21.53 -6.85
CA ASP A 3 -20.21 21.16 -6.05
C ASP A 3 -19.79 20.01 -5.12
N HIS A 4 -19.78 20.26 -3.80
CA HIS A 4 -19.19 19.34 -2.83
C HIS A 4 -20.29 18.60 -2.05
N HIS A 5 -20.21 17.27 -2.06
CA HIS A 5 -21.14 16.39 -1.39
C HIS A 5 -20.40 15.57 -0.33
N GLU A 6 -20.97 15.47 0.85
CA GLU A 6 -20.42 14.70 1.96
C GLU A 6 -21.31 13.48 2.26
N VAL A 7 -20.68 12.30 2.39
CA VAL A 7 -21.37 11.05 2.74
C VAL A 7 -20.84 10.58 4.09
N ILE A 8 -21.74 10.48 5.07
CA ILE A 8 -21.42 9.94 6.40
C ILE A 8 -21.70 8.44 6.40
N ILE A 9 -20.72 7.66 6.85
CA ILE A 9 -20.80 6.19 6.90
C ILE A 9 -20.83 5.76 8.36
N GLY A 10 -21.83 4.95 8.71
CA GLY A 10 -22.05 4.45 10.06
C GLY A 10 -21.79 2.95 10.21
N PRO A 11 -21.98 2.43 11.44
CA PRO A 11 -21.84 1.00 11.75
C PRO A 11 -22.82 0.12 10.97
N ARG A 12 -24.05 0.62 10.69
CA ARG A 12 -25.05 -0.13 9.91
C ARG A 12 -24.63 -0.31 8.46
N ASP A 13 -24.11 0.74 7.81
CA ASP A 13 -23.57 0.63 6.46
C ASP A 13 -22.47 -0.46 6.39
N PHE A 14 -21.62 -0.53 7.42
CA PHE A 14 -20.59 -1.57 7.49
C PHE A 14 -21.20 -2.97 7.54
N ILE A 15 -22.19 -3.22 8.41
CA ILE A 15 -22.83 -4.54 8.52
C ILE A 15 -23.58 -4.90 7.22
N ASP A 16 -24.45 -3.99 6.76
CA ASP A 16 -25.39 -4.24 5.66
C ASP A 16 -24.69 -4.42 4.31
N LEU A 17 -23.52 -3.80 4.12
CA LEU A 17 -22.78 -3.85 2.87
C LEU A 17 -21.65 -4.88 2.87
N SER A 18 -21.22 -5.40 4.03
CA SER A 18 -20.06 -6.30 4.11
C SER A 18 -20.19 -7.54 3.21
N GLU A 19 -21.35 -8.21 3.25
CA GLU A 19 -21.58 -9.40 2.44
C GLU A 19 -21.54 -9.09 0.95
N LYS A 20 -22.17 -7.99 0.52
CA LYS A 20 -22.15 -7.55 -0.88
C LYS A 20 -20.76 -7.17 -1.36
N VAL A 21 -19.99 -6.48 -0.51
CA VAL A 21 -18.61 -6.10 -0.81
C VAL A 21 -17.76 -7.35 -1.00
N ILE A 22 -17.84 -8.33 -0.09
CA ILE A 22 -17.11 -9.59 -0.20
C ILE A 22 -17.52 -10.34 -1.49
N TRP A 23 -18.81 -10.42 -1.78
CA TRP A 23 -19.34 -11.03 -3.00
C TRP A 23 -18.76 -10.39 -4.26
N HIS A 24 -18.79 -9.06 -4.36
CA HIS A 24 -18.30 -8.36 -5.54
C HIS A 24 -16.78 -8.38 -5.68
N LEU A 25 -16.02 -8.43 -4.58
CA LEU A 25 -14.57 -8.53 -4.63
C LEU A 25 -14.10 -9.89 -5.11
N ASP A 26 -14.84 -10.96 -4.83
CA ASP A 26 -14.55 -12.34 -5.26
C ASP A 26 -13.09 -12.77 -4.92
N GLN A 27 -12.53 -12.17 -3.87
CA GLN A 27 -11.15 -12.34 -3.41
C GLN A 27 -11.09 -12.08 -1.90
N PRO A 28 -10.12 -12.68 -1.18
CA PRO A 28 -9.98 -12.52 0.27
C PRO A 28 -9.33 -11.18 0.66
N ILE A 29 -9.83 -10.06 0.12
CA ILE A 29 -9.34 -8.71 0.45
C ILE A 29 -10.10 -8.20 1.68
N ALA A 30 -9.43 -8.27 2.84
CA ALA A 30 -10.02 -7.94 4.14
C ALA A 30 -9.71 -6.50 4.59
N ASP A 31 -10.16 -5.49 3.84
CA ASP A 31 -10.06 -4.08 4.22
C ASP A 31 -11.46 -3.49 4.49
N ALA A 32 -11.68 -3.04 5.73
CA ALA A 32 -12.95 -2.47 6.15
C ALA A 32 -13.29 -1.15 5.45
N VAL A 33 -12.32 -0.48 4.84
CA VAL A 33 -12.54 0.73 4.03
C VAL A 33 -13.40 0.43 2.81
N LEU A 34 -13.47 -0.82 2.36
CA LEU A 34 -14.17 -1.20 1.14
C LEU A 34 -15.69 -1.03 1.25
N THR A 35 -16.27 -1.13 2.45
CA THR A 35 -17.69 -0.82 2.66
C THR A 35 -17.96 0.68 2.52
N ALA A 36 -17.09 1.52 3.09
CA ALA A 36 -17.12 2.97 2.91
C ALA A 36 -16.96 3.38 1.44
N TYR A 37 -16.00 2.75 0.75
CA TYR A 37 -15.74 2.98 -0.66
C TYR A 37 -16.94 2.61 -1.53
N PHE A 38 -17.53 1.44 -1.29
CA PHE A 38 -18.72 0.99 -2.02
C PHE A 38 -19.93 1.90 -1.77
N ARG A 39 -20.15 2.33 -0.52
CA ARG A 39 -21.23 3.27 -0.18
C ARG A 39 -21.06 4.62 -0.89
N LEU A 40 -19.83 5.13 -0.94
CA LEU A 40 -19.50 6.35 -1.67
C LEU A 40 -19.75 6.18 -3.18
N ALA A 41 -19.39 5.04 -3.75
CA ALA A 41 -19.64 4.74 -5.16
C ALA A 41 -21.15 4.68 -5.47
N GLN A 42 -21.96 4.05 -4.61
CA GLN A 42 -23.41 4.04 -4.75
C GLN A 42 -24.01 5.44 -4.73
N PHE A 43 -23.53 6.31 -3.83
CA PHE A 43 -23.98 7.70 -3.78
C PHE A 43 -23.58 8.46 -5.07
N ALA A 44 -22.32 8.37 -5.48
CA ALA A 44 -21.85 9.05 -6.69
C ALA A 44 -22.58 8.57 -7.96
N ALA A 45 -22.95 7.28 -8.04
CA ALA A 45 -23.68 6.71 -9.17
C ALA A 45 -25.09 7.30 -9.38
N CYS A 46 -25.67 7.90 -8.35
CA CYS A 46 -26.95 8.63 -8.45
C CYS A 46 -26.80 9.94 -9.22
N GLU A 47 -25.63 10.59 -9.13
CA GLU A 47 -25.37 11.93 -9.70
C GLU A 47 -24.58 11.87 -11.00
N VAL A 48 -23.61 10.95 -11.09
CA VAL A 48 -22.69 10.82 -12.23
C VAL A 48 -22.48 9.35 -12.60
N LYS A 49 -21.99 9.11 -13.81
CA LYS A 49 -21.64 7.77 -14.30
C LYS A 49 -20.13 7.51 -14.36
N MET A 50 -19.31 8.53 -14.11
CA MET A 50 -17.86 8.42 -14.09
C MET A 50 -17.24 9.36 -13.06
N VAL A 51 -16.20 8.88 -12.38
CA VAL A 51 -15.38 9.65 -11.43
C VAL A 51 -13.89 9.51 -11.74
N LEU A 52 -13.11 10.53 -11.35
CA LEU A 52 -11.65 10.50 -11.39
C LEU A 52 -11.10 10.25 -9.98
N THR A 53 -10.21 9.27 -9.84
CA THR A 53 -9.58 8.94 -8.56
C THR A 53 -8.08 9.24 -8.57
N GLY A 54 -7.51 9.37 -7.37
CA GLY A 54 -6.08 9.63 -7.17
C GLY A 54 -5.23 8.36 -7.00
N GLU A 55 -5.78 7.18 -7.31
CA GLU A 55 -5.06 5.90 -7.23
C GLU A 55 -3.82 5.91 -8.15
N GLY A 56 -2.79 5.16 -7.77
CA GLY A 56 -1.48 5.17 -8.46
C GLY A 56 -0.57 6.34 -8.05
N GLY A 57 -1.11 7.38 -7.41
CA GLY A 57 -0.31 8.56 -7.03
C GLY A 57 0.73 8.29 -5.94
N ASP A 58 0.53 7.28 -5.09
CA ASP A 58 1.53 6.88 -4.10
C ASP A 58 2.57 5.93 -4.69
N GLU A 59 2.16 5.04 -5.57
CA GLU A 59 2.95 3.99 -6.21
C GLU A 59 3.89 4.60 -7.27
N LEU A 60 3.47 5.64 -7.98
CA LEU A 60 4.33 6.34 -8.95
C LEU A 60 5.29 7.34 -8.30
N PHE A 61 4.83 8.09 -7.29
CA PHE A 61 5.58 9.20 -6.69
C PHE A 61 6.12 8.90 -5.29
N ALA A 62 6.19 7.63 -4.92
CA ALA A 62 6.76 7.15 -3.66
C ALA A 62 6.12 7.80 -2.42
N GLY A 63 4.82 7.58 -2.25
CA GLY A 63 4.01 8.20 -1.20
C GLY A 63 3.91 7.47 0.14
N TYR A 64 4.20 6.17 0.21
CA TYR A 64 4.24 5.43 1.48
C TYR A 64 5.57 5.61 2.22
N ALA A 65 5.54 5.48 3.55
CA ALA A 65 6.74 5.60 4.39
C ALA A 65 7.77 4.50 4.10
N ARG A 66 7.31 3.30 3.70
CA ARG A 66 8.17 2.18 3.31
C ARG A 66 9.12 2.51 2.16
N TYR A 67 8.68 3.31 1.19
CA TYR A 67 9.53 3.74 0.09
C TYR A 67 10.67 4.64 0.55
N ALA A 68 10.39 5.54 1.51
CA ALA A 68 11.44 6.34 2.11
C ALA A 68 12.43 5.44 2.86
N GLY A 69 11.96 4.41 3.57
CA GLY A 69 12.82 3.40 4.18
C GLY A 69 13.73 2.71 3.15
N GLU A 70 13.16 2.21 2.06
CA GLU A 70 13.91 1.46 1.05
C GLU A 70 14.92 2.33 0.28
N GLN A 71 14.64 3.62 0.08
CA GLN A 71 15.62 4.56 -0.50
C GLN A 71 16.94 4.58 0.30
N PHE A 72 16.88 4.42 1.63
CA PHE A 72 18.05 4.36 2.50
C PHE A 72 18.53 2.93 2.79
N ALA A 73 17.86 1.90 2.26
CA ALA A 73 18.26 0.52 2.49
C ALA A 73 19.71 0.24 2.11
N PRO A 74 20.27 0.70 0.96
CA PRO A 74 21.67 0.45 0.63
C PRO A 74 22.66 0.98 1.67
N LEU A 75 22.35 2.12 2.29
CA LEU A 75 23.17 2.70 3.37
C LEU A 75 23.01 1.89 4.66
N PHE A 76 21.77 1.53 5.01
CA PHE A 76 21.49 0.69 6.17
C PHE A 76 22.15 -0.70 6.05
N GLN A 77 22.27 -1.23 4.83
CA GLN A 77 22.89 -2.53 4.59
C GLN A 77 24.38 -2.55 4.97
N ARG A 78 25.07 -1.41 4.95
CA ARG A 78 26.48 -1.29 5.36
C ARG A 78 26.71 -1.43 6.87
N ILE A 79 25.65 -1.32 7.68
CA ILE A 79 25.75 -1.46 9.14
C ILE A 79 26.12 -2.93 9.48
N PRO A 80 27.12 -3.17 10.35
CA PRO A 80 27.48 -4.51 10.81
C PRO A 80 26.31 -5.31 11.39
N ARG A 81 26.30 -6.63 11.17
CA ARG A 81 25.19 -7.51 11.56
C ARG A 81 24.91 -7.50 13.07
N HIS A 82 25.95 -7.45 13.90
CA HIS A 82 25.79 -7.44 15.35
C HIS A 82 25.05 -6.17 15.84
N LEU A 83 25.32 -5.01 15.22
CA LEU A 83 24.60 -3.78 15.52
C LEU A 83 23.14 -3.85 15.07
N LYS A 84 22.87 -4.37 13.87
CA LYS A 84 21.49 -4.61 13.40
C LYS A 84 20.73 -5.54 14.35
N SER A 85 21.36 -6.63 14.79
CA SER A 85 20.77 -7.57 15.75
C SER A 85 20.49 -6.92 17.09
N LEU A 86 21.40 -6.09 17.60
CA LEU A 86 21.19 -5.35 18.84
C LEU A 86 20.02 -4.37 18.70
N LEU A 87 19.92 -3.63 17.59
CA LEU A 87 18.81 -2.74 17.31
C LEU A 87 17.48 -3.50 17.25
N LEU A 88 17.45 -4.66 16.59
CA LEU A 88 16.24 -5.50 16.52
C LEU A 88 15.81 -5.98 17.90
N THR A 89 16.73 -6.55 18.67
CA THR A 89 16.46 -7.04 20.03
C THR A 89 16.02 -5.93 20.95
N THR A 90 16.69 -4.78 20.96
CA THR A 90 16.29 -3.63 21.77
C THR A 90 14.92 -3.08 21.35
N SER A 91 14.59 -3.14 20.06
CA SER A 91 13.29 -2.72 19.56
C SER A 91 12.15 -3.60 20.07
N THR A 92 12.35 -4.89 20.36
CA THR A 92 11.25 -5.76 20.83
C THR A 92 10.74 -5.33 22.20
N PHE A 93 11.61 -4.82 23.06
CA PHE A 93 11.28 -4.35 24.42
C PHE A 93 10.51 -3.01 24.48
N LEU A 94 10.47 -2.23 23.39
CA LEU A 94 9.78 -0.93 23.38
C LEU A 94 8.29 -1.07 23.00
N PRO A 95 7.32 -0.86 23.92
CA PRO A 95 5.89 -0.94 23.58
C PRO A 95 5.48 0.19 22.63
N GLY A 96 4.50 -0.06 21.75
CA GLY A 96 3.89 0.98 20.88
C GLY A 96 4.58 1.26 19.53
N PHE A 97 5.77 0.75 19.26
CA PHE A 97 6.54 1.06 18.04
C PHE A 97 6.33 0.08 16.86
N ARG A 98 5.08 -0.28 16.50
CA ARG A 98 4.85 -1.30 15.45
C ARG A 98 5.48 -0.95 14.10
N ALA A 99 5.25 0.26 13.59
CA ALA A 99 5.76 0.65 12.26
C ALA A 99 7.30 0.78 12.20
N PRO A 100 7.99 1.41 13.17
CA PRO A 100 9.45 1.43 13.19
C PRO A 100 10.08 0.05 13.37
N LYS A 101 9.47 -0.84 14.17
CA LYS A 101 9.93 -2.24 14.31
C LYS A 101 9.82 -2.99 12.98
N GLN A 102 8.71 -2.83 12.25
CA GLN A 102 8.54 -3.44 10.93
C GLN A 102 9.58 -2.91 9.94
N ALA A 103 9.80 -1.59 9.91
CA ALA A 103 10.82 -0.99 9.07
C ALA A 103 12.23 -1.52 9.40
N LEU A 104 12.58 -1.61 10.68
CA LEU A 104 13.86 -2.16 11.12
C LEU A 104 14.00 -3.64 10.73
N HIS A 105 12.95 -4.44 10.90
CA HIS A 105 12.92 -5.85 10.52
C HIS A 105 13.10 -6.01 9.00
N ALA A 106 12.36 -5.25 8.19
CA ALA A 106 12.48 -5.26 6.74
C ALA A 106 13.90 -4.83 6.31
N LEU A 107 14.40 -3.70 6.80
CA LEU A 107 15.74 -3.20 6.48
C LEU A 107 16.89 -4.12 6.94
N SER A 108 16.64 -5.00 7.90
CA SER A 108 17.65 -5.95 8.38
C SER A 108 17.75 -7.23 7.54
N GLN A 109 16.82 -7.47 6.61
CA GLN A 109 16.90 -8.63 5.72
C GLN A 109 18.08 -8.49 4.75
N LYS A 110 18.71 -9.62 4.44
CA LYS A 110 19.96 -9.67 3.64
C LYS A 110 19.68 -9.46 2.15
N ASP A 111 18.70 -10.17 1.62
CA ASP A 111 18.30 -10.14 0.22
C ASP A 111 17.15 -9.16 -0.04
N GLU A 112 17.07 -8.65 -1.27
CA GLU A 112 16.08 -7.65 -1.68
C GLU A 112 14.65 -8.21 -1.67
N VAL A 113 14.46 -9.46 -2.11
CA VAL A 113 13.15 -10.13 -2.15
C VAL A 113 12.54 -10.22 -0.74
N SER A 114 13.33 -10.65 0.23
CA SER A 114 12.93 -10.71 1.64
C SER A 114 12.66 -9.32 2.20
N ARG A 115 13.44 -8.29 1.84
CA ARG A 115 13.13 -6.91 2.26
C ARG A 115 11.76 -6.48 1.76
N PHE A 116 11.51 -6.62 0.46
CA PHE A 116 10.26 -6.17 -0.18
C PHE A 116 9.04 -6.91 0.35
N THR A 117 9.19 -8.22 0.61
CA THR A 117 8.14 -9.05 1.22
C THR A 117 7.83 -8.57 2.64
N ASN A 118 8.87 -8.29 3.43
CA ASN A 118 8.71 -7.87 4.83
C ASN A 118 8.31 -6.40 5.01
N TRP A 119 8.17 -5.62 3.92
CA TRP A 119 7.51 -4.31 3.95
C TRP A 119 5.97 -4.40 3.95
N HIS A 120 5.41 -5.57 3.61
CA HIS A 120 3.97 -5.84 3.55
C HIS A 120 3.49 -6.92 4.56
N PRO A 121 3.92 -6.98 5.83
CA PRO A 121 3.59 -8.12 6.66
C PRO A 121 2.18 -8.00 7.26
N LEU A 122 1.28 -8.90 6.86
CA LEU A 122 0.23 -9.41 7.76
C LEU A 122 0.85 -10.44 8.72
N PHE A 123 1.68 -11.32 8.17
CA PHE A 123 2.55 -12.25 8.88
C PHE A 123 3.97 -12.11 8.32
N ASN A 124 4.99 -12.15 9.18
CA ASN A 124 6.37 -12.23 8.68
C ASN A 124 6.67 -13.68 8.23
N SER A 125 7.71 -13.86 7.41
CA SER A 125 8.10 -15.18 6.89
C SER A 125 8.32 -16.23 7.98
N ALA A 126 8.78 -15.81 9.16
CA ALA A 126 8.91 -16.69 10.33
C ALA A 126 7.55 -17.18 10.86
N ARG A 127 6.58 -16.27 11.08
CA ARG A 127 5.23 -16.61 11.57
C ARG A 127 4.40 -17.38 10.57
N MET A 128 4.65 -17.20 9.27
CA MET A 128 4.02 -18.04 8.25
C MET A 128 4.36 -19.52 8.46
N GLY A 129 5.59 -19.84 8.86
CA GLY A 129 5.97 -21.21 9.22
C GLY A 129 5.16 -21.78 10.38
N ASP A 130 4.73 -20.96 11.33
CA ASP A 130 3.89 -21.40 12.46
C ASP A 130 2.44 -21.68 12.04
N LEU A 131 1.98 -21.13 10.91
CA LEU A 131 0.62 -21.28 10.39
C LEU A 131 0.46 -22.42 9.37
N VAL A 132 1.57 -22.92 8.85
CA VAL A 132 1.60 -23.98 7.84
C VAL A 132 1.78 -25.34 8.53
N SER A 133 1.02 -26.35 8.11
CA SER A 133 1.16 -27.72 8.64
C SER A 133 2.50 -28.33 8.22
N ASP A 134 3.03 -29.28 9.00
CA ASP A 134 4.33 -29.88 8.70
C ASP A 134 4.36 -30.59 7.34
N ASN A 135 3.28 -31.28 6.97
CA ASN A 135 3.13 -31.88 5.65
C ASN A 135 3.29 -30.86 4.50
N LEU A 136 2.68 -29.67 4.65
CA LEU A 136 2.76 -28.63 3.63
C LEU A 136 4.13 -27.93 3.64
N LYS A 137 4.83 -27.89 4.77
CA LYS A 137 6.24 -27.45 4.82
C LYS A 137 7.14 -28.39 4.02
N ASP A 138 6.95 -29.68 4.17
CA ASP A 138 7.75 -30.67 3.45
C ASP A 138 7.50 -30.58 1.94
N GLU A 139 6.23 -30.44 1.54
CA GLU A 139 5.84 -30.30 0.13
C GLU A 139 6.36 -29.00 -0.50
N LEU A 140 6.28 -27.88 0.22
CA LEU A 140 6.73 -26.59 -0.29
C LEU A 140 8.25 -26.42 -0.25
N ASN A 141 8.98 -27.27 0.50
CA ASN A 141 10.45 -27.30 0.59
C ASN A 141 11.10 -25.90 0.74
N GLY A 142 10.57 -25.10 1.67
CA GLY A 142 11.04 -23.74 1.93
C GLY A 142 10.65 -22.70 0.87
N SER A 143 9.88 -23.05 -0.16
CA SER A 143 9.45 -22.09 -1.19
C SER A 143 8.54 -20.98 -0.66
N TRP A 144 7.86 -21.17 0.48
CA TRP A 144 7.11 -20.08 1.13
C TRP A 144 8.00 -18.94 1.64
N LEU A 145 9.32 -19.19 1.79
CA LEU A 145 10.31 -18.15 2.11
C LEU A 145 10.69 -17.34 0.86
N ARG A 146 10.42 -17.87 -0.34
CA ARG A 146 10.75 -17.24 -1.62
C ARG A 146 9.51 -16.66 -2.27
N ASN A 147 9.50 -15.33 -2.41
CA ASN A 147 8.45 -14.67 -3.15
C ASN A 147 8.80 -14.67 -4.66
N ARG A 148 8.46 -15.78 -5.35
CA ARG A 148 8.76 -15.95 -6.78
C ARG A 148 8.19 -14.83 -7.66
N ALA A 149 7.04 -14.28 -7.29
CA ALA A 149 6.43 -13.17 -8.05
C ALA A 149 7.31 -11.91 -7.98
N ILE A 150 7.87 -11.60 -6.80
CA ILE A 150 8.84 -10.51 -6.64
C ILE A 150 10.14 -10.82 -7.38
N GLU A 151 10.69 -12.05 -7.26
CA GLU A 151 11.88 -12.47 -8.01
C GLU A 151 11.70 -12.24 -9.52
N GLN A 152 10.60 -12.72 -10.10
CA GLN A 152 10.31 -12.55 -11.52
C GLN A 152 10.14 -11.09 -11.93
N CYS A 153 9.58 -10.24 -11.07
CA CYS A 153 9.50 -8.80 -11.35
C CYS A 153 10.90 -8.17 -11.34
N LEU A 154 11.74 -8.53 -10.36
CA LEU A 154 13.09 -8.01 -10.23
C LEU A 154 14.01 -8.43 -11.38
N ASP A 155 13.78 -9.61 -11.97
CA ASP A 155 14.49 -10.10 -13.15
C ASP A 155 14.08 -9.36 -14.45
N ARG A 156 12.91 -8.72 -14.45
CA ARG A 156 12.35 -8.02 -15.62
C ARG A 156 12.60 -6.51 -15.64
N THR A 157 13.19 -5.96 -14.58
CA THR A 157 13.46 -4.52 -14.49
C THR A 157 14.94 -4.22 -14.67
N ASP A 158 15.21 -3.17 -15.44
CA ASP A 158 16.53 -2.56 -15.61
C ASP A 158 16.86 -1.52 -14.52
N ALA A 159 15.95 -1.28 -13.58
CA ALA A 159 16.15 -0.34 -12.49
C ALA A 159 17.31 -0.80 -11.59
N ILE A 160 18.22 0.14 -11.31
CA ILE A 160 19.43 -0.09 -10.49
C ILE A 160 19.14 0.33 -9.05
N GLU A 161 18.49 1.47 -8.85
CA GLU A 161 18.25 2.00 -7.53
C GLU A 161 17.16 1.22 -6.80
N SER A 162 17.44 0.86 -5.55
CA SER A 162 16.55 0.04 -4.73
C SER A 162 15.14 0.61 -4.60
N LEU A 163 14.99 1.95 -4.55
CA LEU A 163 13.67 2.59 -4.57
C LEU A 163 12.91 2.28 -5.86
N HIS A 164 13.52 2.43 -7.03
CA HIS A 164 12.85 2.17 -8.32
C HIS A 164 12.48 0.71 -8.49
N ARG A 165 13.37 -0.20 -8.10
CA ARG A 165 13.09 -1.64 -8.09
C ARG A 165 11.88 -1.96 -7.21
N PHE A 166 11.77 -1.31 -6.05
CA PHE A 166 10.64 -1.51 -5.15
C PHE A 166 9.33 -0.92 -5.70
N LEU A 167 9.38 0.30 -6.26
CA LEU A 167 8.20 0.90 -6.92
C LEU A 167 7.74 0.07 -8.11
N TYR A 168 8.67 -0.50 -8.88
CA TYR A 168 8.37 -1.38 -10.00
C TYR A 168 7.61 -2.63 -9.53
N VAL A 169 8.11 -3.30 -8.50
CA VAL A 169 7.44 -4.47 -7.90
C VAL A 169 6.04 -4.13 -7.41
N ASP A 170 5.87 -3.03 -6.66
CA ASP A 170 4.55 -2.59 -6.19
C ASP A 170 3.61 -2.26 -7.36
N THR A 171 4.12 -1.63 -8.42
CA THR A 171 3.33 -1.30 -9.63
C THR A 171 2.89 -2.55 -10.40
N LYS A 172 3.68 -3.64 -10.36
CA LYS A 172 3.39 -4.88 -11.09
C LYS A 172 2.59 -5.92 -10.31
N LEU A 173 2.66 -5.89 -8.99
CA LEU A 173 1.97 -6.86 -8.13
C LEU A 173 0.89 -6.18 -7.29
N TRP A 174 1.28 -5.30 -6.39
CA TRP A 174 0.36 -4.76 -5.39
C TRP A 174 -0.71 -3.82 -5.97
N LEU A 175 -0.33 -2.93 -6.88
CA LEU A 175 -1.24 -2.00 -7.53
C LEU A 175 -2.38 -2.72 -8.28
N PRO A 176 -2.11 -3.66 -9.23
CA PRO A 176 -3.17 -4.37 -9.92
C PRO A 176 -3.94 -5.34 -9.02
N ASP A 177 -3.25 -6.11 -8.16
CA ASP A 177 -3.88 -7.21 -7.42
C ASP A 177 -4.68 -6.75 -6.19
N ASP A 178 -4.39 -5.57 -5.65
CA ASP A 178 -5.09 -5.03 -4.46
C ASP A 178 -5.83 -3.74 -4.83
N LEU A 179 -5.10 -2.65 -5.10
CA LEU A 179 -5.68 -1.30 -5.16
C LEU A 179 -6.62 -1.06 -6.35
N LEU A 180 -6.23 -1.49 -7.55
CA LEU A 180 -7.06 -1.30 -8.75
C LEU A 180 -8.22 -2.28 -8.78
N THR A 181 -7.97 -3.56 -8.46
CA THR A 181 -9.00 -4.59 -8.44
C THR A 181 -10.15 -4.23 -7.51
N ARG A 182 -9.86 -3.78 -6.28
CA ARG A 182 -10.90 -3.41 -5.32
C ARG A 182 -11.69 -2.17 -5.77
N GLY A 183 -11.01 -1.18 -6.36
CA GLY A 183 -11.63 0.06 -6.83
C GLY A 183 -12.57 -0.18 -8.01
N ASP A 184 -12.09 -0.90 -9.01
CA ASP A 184 -12.84 -1.24 -10.22
C ASP A 184 -14.06 -2.10 -9.90
N LYS A 185 -13.89 -3.23 -9.21
CA LYS A 185 -14.99 -4.14 -8.87
C LYS A 185 -16.11 -3.46 -8.09
N LEU A 186 -15.76 -2.64 -7.08
CA LEU A 186 -16.76 -2.00 -6.23
C LEU A 186 -17.45 -0.82 -6.90
N THR A 187 -16.73 -0.01 -7.68
CA THR A 187 -17.37 1.08 -8.43
C THR A 187 -18.27 0.53 -9.54
N MET A 188 -17.84 -0.51 -10.25
CA MET A 188 -18.65 -1.18 -11.26
C MET A 188 -19.87 -1.89 -10.66
N ALA A 189 -19.76 -2.48 -9.47
CA ALA A 189 -20.91 -3.02 -8.73
C ALA A 189 -21.97 -1.95 -8.40
N ALA A 190 -21.57 -0.68 -8.33
CA ALA A 190 -22.45 0.48 -8.18
C ALA A 190 -22.85 1.12 -9.53
N SER A 191 -22.49 0.52 -10.67
CA SER A 191 -22.69 1.11 -12.02
C SER A 191 -21.99 2.46 -12.20
N LEU A 192 -20.79 2.62 -11.64
CA LEU A 192 -19.98 3.82 -11.70
C LEU A 192 -18.60 3.50 -12.31
N GLU A 193 -18.20 4.20 -13.37
CA GLU A 193 -16.86 4.06 -13.94
C GLU A 193 -15.84 4.89 -13.13
N ALA A 194 -14.80 4.25 -12.60
CA ALA A 194 -13.70 4.95 -11.93
C ALA A 194 -12.46 5.01 -12.82
N ARG A 195 -12.04 6.21 -13.23
CA ARG A 195 -10.81 6.41 -14.01
C ARG A 195 -9.66 6.84 -13.11
N VAL A 196 -8.45 6.43 -13.49
CA VAL A 196 -7.20 6.64 -12.74
C VAL A 196 -6.19 7.45 -13.56
N PRO A 197 -6.37 8.78 -13.73
CA PRO A 197 -5.54 9.58 -14.65
C PRO A 197 -4.04 9.54 -14.38
N LEU A 198 -3.65 9.31 -13.12
CA LEU A 198 -2.23 9.21 -12.76
C LEU A 198 -1.56 7.97 -13.37
N LEU A 199 -2.32 6.95 -13.73
CA LEU A 199 -1.84 5.71 -14.34
C LEU A 199 -1.94 5.71 -15.87
N ASP A 200 -2.08 6.88 -16.50
CA ASP A 200 -1.87 7.02 -17.95
C ASP A 200 -0.47 6.50 -18.34
N SER A 201 -0.39 5.70 -19.40
CA SER A 201 0.85 4.99 -19.76
C SER A 201 2.02 5.95 -20.01
N LYS A 202 1.78 7.10 -20.66
CA LYS A 202 2.84 8.08 -20.93
C LYS A 202 3.32 8.73 -19.64
N LEU A 203 2.41 9.01 -18.72
CA LEU A 203 2.77 9.55 -17.41
C LEU A 203 3.55 8.52 -16.59
N VAL A 204 3.12 7.26 -16.59
CA VAL A 204 3.81 6.16 -15.90
C VAL A 204 5.23 6.00 -16.44
N GLU A 205 5.41 5.91 -17.76
CA GLU A 205 6.71 5.80 -18.42
C GLU A 205 7.62 6.98 -18.09
N PHE A 206 7.09 8.21 -18.19
CA PHE A 206 7.82 9.41 -17.83
C PHE A 206 8.25 9.40 -16.35
N VAL A 207 7.36 9.07 -15.42
CA VAL A 207 7.67 9.06 -13.99
C VAL A 207 8.64 7.93 -13.64
N ALA A 208 8.56 6.78 -14.34
CA ALA A 208 9.50 5.69 -14.17
C ALA A 208 10.93 6.11 -14.51
N SER A 209 11.13 6.95 -15.53
CA SER A 209 12.46 7.42 -15.96
C SER A 209 13.06 8.54 -15.09
N LEU A 210 12.32 9.11 -14.14
CA LEU A 210 12.80 10.21 -13.30
C LEU A 210 13.76 9.72 -12.23
N ASP A 211 14.77 10.54 -11.91
CA ASP A 211 15.68 10.31 -10.79
C ASP A 211 14.92 10.02 -9.48
N PRO A 212 15.32 9.01 -8.68
CA PRO A 212 14.64 8.66 -7.42
C PRO A 212 14.48 9.84 -6.45
N ASN A 213 15.42 10.80 -6.46
CA ASN A 213 15.39 11.98 -5.59
C ASN A 213 14.29 12.99 -5.96
N LEU A 214 13.74 12.91 -7.17
CA LEU A 214 12.55 13.66 -7.56
C LEU A 214 11.28 13.05 -6.97
N LYS A 215 11.28 11.75 -6.65
CA LYS A 215 10.18 11.06 -5.97
C LYS A 215 10.26 11.27 -4.46
N ILE A 216 11.47 11.09 -3.89
CA ILE A 216 11.74 11.33 -2.45
C ILE A 216 12.98 12.19 -2.26
N LYS A 217 12.83 13.37 -1.64
CA LYS A 217 13.93 14.30 -1.35
C LYS A 217 14.09 14.56 0.13
N LYS A 218 15.22 14.18 0.74
CA LYS A 218 15.48 14.37 2.19
C LYS A 218 14.30 13.88 3.05
N LEU A 219 13.84 12.64 2.82
CA LEU A 219 12.65 12.01 3.43
C LEU A 219 11.28 12.61 3.04
N LYS A 220 11.25 13.70 2.26
CA LYS A 220 9.99 14.24 1.73
C LYS A 220 9.51 13.38 0.56
N ARG A 221 8.49 12.58 0.84
CA ARG A 221 7.73 11.75 -0.12
C ARG A 221 6.90 12.58 -1.09
N LYS A 222 6.57 12.01 -2.26
CA LYS A 222 5.83 12.69 -3.34
C LYS A 222 6.43 14.05 -3.70
N TYR A 223 7.76 14.18 -3.70
CA TYR A 223 8.41 15.49 -3.77
C TYR A 223 8.04 16.27 -5.04
N LEU A 224 8.21 15.65 -6.22
CA LEU A 224 7.85 16.27 -7.50
C LEU A 224 6.35 16.55 -7.58
N MET A 225 5.51 15.58 -7.24
CA MET A 225 4.05 15.75 -7.28
C MET A 225 3.60 16.90 -6.38
N LYS A 226 4.13 17.01 -5.15
CA LYS A 226 3.87 18.14 -4.26
C LYS A 226 4.31 19.47 -4.88
N LYS A 227 5.50 19.51 -5.50
CA LYS A 227 6.00 20.71 -6.18
C LYS A 227 5.11 21.16 -7.33
N VAL A 228 4.61 20.21 -8.12
CA VAL A 228 3.69 20.47 -9.23
C VAL A 228 2.34 20.95 -8.69
N SER A 229 1.78 20.28 -7.67
CA SER A 229 0.49 20.62 -7.08
C SER A 229 0.43 22.00 -6.40
N GLN A 230 1.56 22.62 -6.04
CA GLN A 230 1.61 23.98 -5.45
C GLN A 230 1.00 25.05 -6.35
N LYS A 231 0.89 24.81 -7.65
CA LYS A 231 0.28 25.74 -8.61
C LYS A 231 -1.24 25.83 -8.44
N TRP A 232 -1.89 24.78 -7.95
CA TRP A 232 -3.36 24.68 -7.92
C TRP A 232 -3.94 24.49 -6.52
N LEU A 233 -3.15 23.98 -5.57
CA LEU A 233 -3.64 23.63 -4.24
C LEU A 233 -3.02 24.51 -3.15
N PRO A 234 -3.79 24.89 -2.10
CA PRO A 234 -3.26 25.63 -0.96
C PRO A 234 -2.10 24.88 -0.29
N ASN A 235 -1.12 25.63 0.22
CA ASN A 235 0.05 25.07 0.92
C ASN A 235 -0.31 24.12 2.07
N LYS A 236 -1.46 24.34 2.74
CA LYS A 236 -1.96 23.46 3.81
C LYS A 236 -2.28 22.05 3.30
N ILE A 237 -2.86 21.93 2.10
CA ILE A 237 -3.22 20.65 1.47
C ILE A 237 -1.96 19.95 0.94
N VAL A 238 -1.10 20.67 0.21
CA VAL A 238 0.13 20.11 -0.38
C VAL A 238 1.07 19.53 0.67
N ASN A 239 1.22 20.23 1.81
CA ASN A 239 2.13 19.82 2.88
C ASN A 239 1.48 18.90 3.92
N GLN A 240 0.22 18.51 3.73
CA GLN A 240 -0.44 17.59 4.64
C GLN A 240 0.30 16.26 4.72
N ASN A 241 0.34 15.68 5.92
CA ASN A 241 0.84 14.34 6.12
C ASN A 241 -0.12 13.33 5.48
N LYS A 242 0.44 12.27 4.89
CA LYS A 242 -0.37 11.17 4.34
C LYS A 242 -1.26 10.59 5.42
N LYS A 243 -2.56 10.55 5.14
CA LYS A 243 -3.56 9.82 5.93
C LYS A 243 -4.04 8.66 5.07
N GLY A 244 -4.22 7.50 5.70
CA GLY A 244 -5.03 6.44 5.10
C GLY A 244 -6.50 6.77 5.27
N PHE A 245 -7.34 5.75 5.11
CA PHE A 245 -8.78 5.85 5.33
C PHE A 245 -9.17 5.01 6.56
N PRO A 246 -8.72 5.35 7.78
CA PRO A 246 -9.00 4.49 8.93
C PRO A 246 -10.50 4.43 9.22
N MET A 247 -11.03 3.22 9.41
CA MET A 247 -12.41 2.98 9.82
C MET A 247 -12.46 2.54 11.28
N PRO A 248 -13.39 3.05 12.11
CA PRO A 248 -13.46 2.74 13.53
C PRO A 248 -14.16 1.38 13.81
N VAL A 249 -13.85 0.35 13.03
CA VAL A 249 -14.51 -0.98 13.09
C VAL A 249 -14.48 -1.58 14.49
N SER A 250 -13.36 -1.46 15.20
CA SER A 250 -13.25 -2.02 16.55
C SER A 250 -14.21 -1.35 17.55
N MET A 251 -14.50 -0.06 17.36
CA MET A 251 -15.48 0.67 18.17
C MET A 251 -16.89 0.23 17.78
N TRP A 252 -17.19 0.14 16.49
CA TRP A 252 -18.48 -0.32 15.98
C TRP A 252 -18.82 -1.72 16.46
N MET A 253 -17.92 -2.70 16.28
CA MET A 253 -18.13 -4.09 16.72
C MET A 253 -18.34 -4.23 18.23
N ARG A 254 -17.76 -3.36 19.05
CA ARG A 254 -17.92 -3.42 20.51
C ARG A 254 -19.25 -2.85 21.00
N ASN A 255 -19.73 -1.79 20.35
CA ASN A 255 -20.77 -0.92 20.92
C ASN A 255 -22.04 -0.79 20.07
N GLU A 256 -21.94 -0.93 18.74
CA GLU A 256 -22.96 -0.42 17.80
C GLU A 256 -23.39 -1.45 16.74
N ALA A 257 -22.52 -2.42 16.42
CA ALA A 257 -22.73 -3.45 15.41
C ALA A 257 -23.00 -4.82 16.05
N ARG A 258 -24.07 -4.89 16.85
CA ARG A 258 -24.63 -6.15 17.39
C ARG A 258 -25.89 -6.55 16.64
#